data_AF-A0AA35UR51-F1
#
_entry.id   AF-A0AA35UR51-F1
#
_cell.length_a   1.000
_cell.length_b   1.000
_cell.length_c   1.000
_cell.angle_alpha   90.00
_cell.angle_beta   90.00
_cell.angle_gamma   90.00
#
_symmetry.space_group_name_H-M   'P 1'
#
loop_
_entity.id
_entity.type
_entity.pdbx_description
1 polymer ?
#
loop_
_entity_poly.entity_id
_entity_poly.type
_entity_poly.pdbx_seq_one_letter_code
_entity_poly.pdbx_strand_id
1 'polypeptide(L)'
;MATATTDIVIGPWGGEGGDTPWIFKPEGRIVDISIRSEEAVDSISFNYTDKEGLEDDSEIYGGDGGLLHAPCPRVKTSLGLVELSEKFQTTQ
;
A
#
# COMPACT_ATOMS: atom_id res chain seq x y z
N MET A 1 -4.29 -28.73 -14.10
CA MET A 1 -4.34 -27.53 -14.95
C MET A 1 -4.26 -26.34 -14.02
N ALA A 2 -3.09 -25.72 -13.86
CA ALA A 2 -2.96 -24.52 -13.06
C ALA A 2 -3.49 -23.34 -13.90
N THR A 3 -4.55 -22.69 -13.42
CA THR A 3 -5.05 -21.45 -14.02
C THR A 3 -4.02 -20.37 -13.75
N ALA A 4 -3.35 -19.88 -14.79
CA ALA A 4 -2.50 -18.70 -14.70
C ALA A 4 -3.41 -17.50 -14.41
N THR A 5 -3.46 -17.06 -13.16
CA THR A 5 -4.03 -15.77 -12.80
C THR A 5 -3.08 -14.69 -13.32
N THR A 6 -3.46 -14.02 -14.40
CA THR A 6 -2.72 -12.87 -14.92
C THR A 6 -2.97 -11.69 -14.00
N ASP A 7 -2.02 -11.42 -13.10
CA ASP A 7 -2.04 -10.21 -12.30
C ASP A 7 -1.85 -8.99 -13.22
N ILE A 8 -2.69 -7.99 -13.03
CA ILE A 8 -2.61 -6.73 -13.77
C ILE A 8 -1.81 -5.76 -12.90
N VAL A 9 -0.67 -5.31 -13.38
CA VAL A 9 0.11 -4.24 -12.76
C VAL A 9 -0.27 -2.93 -13.44
N ILE A 10 -0.70 -1.94 -12.64
CA ILE A 10 -1.04 -0.60 -13.11
C ILE A 10 -0.18 0.41 -12.34
N GLY A 11 0.51 1.30 -13.05
CA GLY A 11 1.51 2.22 -12.49
C GLY A 11 2.95 1.78 -12.79
N PRO A 12 3.96 2.30 -12.05
CA PRO A 12 3.85 3.27 -10.96
C PRO A 12 3.48 4.67 -11.47
N TRP A 13 2.90 5.48 -10.60
CA TRP A 13 2.76 6.92 -10.81
C TRP A 13 3.61 7.64 -9.76
N GLY A 14 4.47 8.56 -10.20
CA GLY A 14 5.45 9.21 -9.34
C GLY A 14 6.78 9.45 -10.07
N GLY A 15 7.81 9.82 -9.32
CA GLY A 15 9.18 9.97 -9.84
C GLY A 15 9.99 8.67 -9.75
N GLU A 16 11.20 8.68 -10.31
CA GLU A 16 12.16 7.54 -10.27
C GLU A 16 12.94 7.43 -8.94
N GLY A 17 12.48 8.12 -7.89
CA GLY A 17 13.15 8.13 -6.59
C GLY A 17 13.01 6.82 -5.81
N GLY A 18 13.90 6.60 -4.84
CA GLY A 18 13.97 5.38 -4.02
C GLY A 18 14.93 4.34 -4.60
N ASP A 19 15.72 3.69 -3.74
CA ASP A 19 16.79 2.79 -4.20
C ASP A 19 16.30 1.36 -4.50
N THR A 20 15.18 0.95 -3.89
CA THR A 20 14.66 -0.42 -3.98
C THR A 20 13.18 -0.40 -4.37
N PRO A 21 12.83 -0.87 -5.59
CA PRO A 21 11.43 -1.03 -5.96
C PRO A 21 10.79 -2.14 -5.14
N TRP A 22 9.52 -1.97 -4.79
CA TRP A 22 8.75 -2.95 -4.01
C TRP A 22 7.42 -3.27 -4.70
N ILE A 23 7.00 -4.53 -4.56
CA ILE A 23 5.66 -5.01 -4.93
C ILE A 23 5.18 -5.85 -3.76
N PHE A 24 4.01 -5.50 -3.21
CA PHE A 24 3.38 -6.26 -2.15
C PHE A 24 2.09 -6.91 -2.65
N LYS A 25 2.00 -8.24 -2.55
CA LYS A 25 0.79 -9.00 -2.85
C LYS A 25 0.65 -10.15 -1.84
N PRO A 26 -0.33 -10.09 -0.92
CA PRO A 26 -0.57 -11.21 -0.02
C PRO A 26 -1.27 -12.37 -0.74
N GLU A 27 -1.08 -13.61 -0.26
CA GLU A 27 -1.86 -14.76 -0.76
C GLU A 27 -3.35 -14.67 -0.41
N GLY A 28 -3.71 -13.92 0.65
CA GLY A 28 -5.09 -13.64 1.04
C GLY A 28 -5.55 -12.25 0.60
N ARG A 29 -5.95 -11.38 1.55
CA ARG A 29 -6.52 -10.05 1.23
C ARG A 29 -5.93 -8.95 2.08
N ILE A 30 -5.74 -7.78 1.49
CA ILE A 30 -5.45 -6.54 2.25
C ILE A 30 -6.70 -6.18 3.05
N VAL A 31 -6.52 -5.91 4.34
CA VAL A 31 -7.56 -5.55 5.31
C VAL A 31 -7.50 -4.06 5.61
N ASP A 32 -6.29 -3.53 5.80
CA ASP A 32 -6.02 -2.14 6.21
C ASP A 32 -4.78 -1.62 5.49
N ILE A 33 -4.71 -0.30 5.29
CA ILE A 33 -3.57 0.39 4.69
C ILE A 33 -3.20 1.52 5.64
N SER A 34 -1.97 1.50 6.13
CA SER A 34 -1.41 2.56 6.96
C SER A 34 -0.54 3.47 6.11
N ILE A 35 -0.78 4.77 6.19
CA ILE A 35 -0.03 5.80 5.46
C ILE A 35 0.52 6.80 6.49
N ARG A 36 1.83 7.07 6.40
CA ARG A 36 2.49 8.18 7.09
C ARG A 36 2.72 9.28 6.08
N SER A 37 2.31 10.49 6.44
CA SER A 37 2.44 11.66 5.56
C SER A 37 2.50 12.94 6.37
N GLU A 38 3.14 13.95 5.79
CA GLU A 38 2.96 15.35 6.18
C GLU A 38 2.66 16.19 4.93
N GLU A 39 3.69 16.68 4.24
CA GLU A 39 3.56 17.40 2.96
C GLU A 39 3.48 16.43 1.77
N ALA A 40 4.12 15.27 1.90
CA ALA A 40 4.08 14.15 0.96
C ALA A 40 3.87 12.83 1.73
N VAL A 41 3.60 11.74 1.02
CA VAL A 41 3.59 10.39 1.61
C VAL A 41 5.02 10.00 1.94
N ASP A 42 5.29 9.74 3.22
CA ASP A 42 6.58 9.29 3.72
C ASP A 42 6.69 7.78 3.66
N SER A 43 5.63 7.06 4.07
CA SER A 43 5.59 5.61 3.97
C SER A 43 4.19 5.02 3.94
N ILE A 44 4.11 3.80 3.41
CA ILE A 44 2.92 2.96 3.34
C ILE A 44 3.20 1.56 3.88
N SER A 45 2.24 0.98 4.59
CA SER A 45 2.24 -0.44 4.97
C SER A 45 0.84 -1.02 4.91
N PHE A 46 0.75 -2.34 4.88
CA PHE A 46 -0.50 -3.07 4.69
C PHE A 46 -0.69 -4.06 5.82
N ASN A 47 -1.88 -4.06 6.41
CA ASN A 47 -2.35 -5.19 7.17
C ASN A 47 -3.17 -6.09 6.24
N TYR A 48 -2.95 -7.40 6.30
CA TYR A 48 -3.57 -8.36 5.41
C TYR A 48 -3.93 -9.64 6.15
N THR A 49 -4.87 -10.41 5.62
CA THR A 49 -5.01 -11.81 6.00
C THR A 49 -4.26 -12.69 5.04
N ASP A 50 -3.63 -13.74 5.53
CA ASP A 50 -3.09 -14.82 4.71
C ASP A 50 -4.23 -15.71 4.13
N LYS A 51 -3.84 -16.81 3.47
CA LYS A 51 -4.78 -17.80 2.91
C LYS A 51 -5.60 -18.56 3.95
N GLU A 52 -5.13 -18.60 5.20
CA GLU A 52 -5.77 -19.27 6.34
C GLU A 52 -6.69 -18.29 7.10
N GLY A 53 -6.66 -17.00 6.74
CA GLY A 53 -7.46 -15.95 7.34
C GLY A 53 -6.81 -15.31 8.58
N LEU A 54 -5.53 -15.57 8.83
CA LEU A 54 -4.77 -14.96 9.93
C LEU A 54 -4.27 -13.57 9.51
N GLU A 55 -4.48 -12.57 10.38
CA GLU A 55 -3.99 -11.21 10.17
C GLU A 55 -2.48 -11.10 10.41
N ASP A 56 -1.78 -10.40 9.52
CA ASP A 56 -0.36 -10.08 9.59
C ASP A 56 -0.07 -8.73 8.93
N ASP A 57 1.13 -8.20 9.15
CA ASP A 57 1.56 -6.89 8.67
C ASP A 57 2.69 -7.00 7.63
N SER A 58 2.63 -6.17 6.58
CA SER A 58 3.72 -6.02 5.64
C SER A 58 4.89 -5.26 6.25
N GLU A 59 6.01 -5.23 5.52
CA GLU A 59 7.05 -4.23 5.76
C GLU A 59 6.52 -2.80 5.55
N ILE A 60 7.27 -1.82 6.05
CA ILE A 60 7.03 -0.41 5.79
C ILE A 60 7.78 -0.02 4.53
N TYR A 61 7.06 0.47 3.53
CA TYR A 61 7.64 0.94 2.27
C TYR A 61 7.73 2.46 2.27
N GLY A 62 8.95 2.99 2.30
CA GLY A 62 9.23 4.41 2.40
C GLY A 62 10.16 4.74 3.57
N GLY A 63 10.11 5.97 4.07
CA GLY A 63 10.95 6.47 5.15
C GLY A 63 10.26 6.60 6.50
N ASP A 64 11.06 6.97 7.51
CA ASP A 64 10.61 7.21 8.89
C ASP A 64 10.03 8.62 9.11
N GLY A 65 9.88 9.42 8.05
CA GLY A 65 9.29 10.76 8.08
C GLY A 65 7.78 10.75 8.30
N GLY A 66 7.20 11.95 8.36
CA GLY A 66 5.76 12.16 8.52
C GLY A 66 5.23 11.79 9.91
N LEU A 67 4.09 12.38 10.25
CA LEU A 67 3.36 12.01 11.46
C LEU A 67 2.42 10.85 11.15
N LEU A 68 2.34 9.88 12.07
CA LEU A 68 1.21 8.96 12.12
C LEU A 68 -0.04 9.79 12.42
N HIS A 69 -0.91 9.97 11.43
CA HIS A 69 -2.20 10.61 11.65
C HIS A 69 -3.02 9.76 12.65
N ALA A 70 -3.17 10.26 13.88
CA ALA A 70 -3.94 9.60 14.94
C ALA A 70 -5.30 10.32 15.18
N PRO A 71 -6.41 9.59 15.39
CA PRO A 71 -6.57 8.15 15.19
C PRO A 71 -6.78 7.83 13.71
N CYS A 72 -6.06 6.81 13.25
CA CYS A 72 -6.03 6.24 11.91
C CYS A 72 -7.33 6.46 11.10
N PRO A 73 -7.30 7.14 9.93
CA PRO A 73 -8.29 6.89 8.90
C PRO A 73 -8.06 5.47 8.36
N ARG A 74 -8.51 4.47 9.14
CA ARG A 74 -8.48 3.06 8.77
C ARG A 74 -9.44 2.90 7.62
N VAL A 75 -8.91 2.79 6.40
CA VAL A 75 -9.73 2.41 5.26
C VAL A 75 -9.97 0.91 5.39
N LYS A 76 -11.00 0.55 6.18
CA LYS A 76 -11.47 -0.82 6.28
C LYS A 76 -12.09 -1.21 4.95
N THR A 77 -11.46 -2.13 4.23
CA THR A 77 -12.03 -2.67 3.01
C THR A 77 -13.01 -3.79 3.37
N SER A 78 -14.31 -3.58 3.15
CA SER A 78 -15.35 -4.61 3.37
C SER A 78 -15.65 -5.43 2.11
N LEU A 79 -15.33 -4.89 0.94
CA LEU A 79 -15.18 -5.59 -0.33
C LEU A 79 -13.88 -5.08 -0.96
N GLY A 80 -13.22 -5.92 -1.77
CA GLY A 80 -11.89 -5.67 -2.31
C GLY A 80 -11.63 -4.24 -2.79
N LEU A 81 -10.40 -3.76 -2.61
CA LEU A 81 -9.96 -2.42 -3.00
C LEU A 81 -10.19 -2.20 -4.51
N VAL A 82 -11.08 -1.27 -4.85
CA VAL A 82 -11.44 -0.98 -6.26
C VAL A 82 -10.62 0.18 -6.82
N GLU A 83 -10.15 1.10 -5.97
CA GLU A 83 -9.46 2.32 -6.39
C GLU A 83 -8.50 2.83 -5.32
N LEU A 84 -7.30 3.23 -5.74
CA LEU A 84 -6.32 4.02 -4.97
C LEU A 84 -5.98 5.26 -5.82
N SER A 85 -6.07 6.45 -5.23
CA SER A 85 -5.76 7.71 -5.92
C SER A 85 -4.77 8.54 -5.10
N GLU A 86 -3.75 9.08 -5.75
CA GLU A 86 -2.77 10.00 -5.15
C GLU A 86 -2.65 11.29 -6.01
N LYS A 87 -2.32 12.41 -5.39
CA LYS A 87 -2.05 13.69 -6.08
C LYS A 87 -0.58 14.05 -5.91
N PHE A 88 0.14 14.21 -7.02
CA PHE A 88 1.53 14.63 -7.04
C PHE A 88 1.64 16.14 -7.32
N GLN A 89 2.58 16.82 -6.66
CA GLN A 89 3.00 18.18 -6.99
C GLN A 89 4.47 18.15 -7.43
N THR A 90 4.77 18.83 -8.54
CA THR A 90 6.15 19.05 -9.00
C THR A 90 6.51 20.51 -8.70
N THR A 91 7.58 20.72 -7.93
CA THR A 91 8.19 22.05 -7.82
C THR A 91 9.07 22.26 -9.05
N GLN A 92 8.72 23.25 -9.88
CA GLN A 92 9.59 23.76 -10.95
C GLN A 92 10.73 24.61 -10.39
#